data_AF-A0ABD6RVY5-F1
#
_entry.id   AF-A0ABD6RVY5-F1
#
_cell.length_a   1.000
_cell.length_b   1.000
_cell.length_c   1.000
_cell.angle_alpha   90.00
_cell.angle_beta   90.00
_cell.angle_gamma   90.00
#
_symmetry.space_group_name_H-M   'P 1'
#
loop_
_entity.id
_entity.type
_entity.pdbx_description
1 polymer ?
#
loop_
_entity_poly.entity_id
_entity_poly.type
_entity_poly.pdbx_seq_one_letter_code
_entity_poly.pdbx_strand_id
1 'polypeptide(L)'
;MRVRYTDKSVKWENNGKTIEINMENIIFADFDKDKNAIFIGVGKNFTASDFYYYSIDGVLIFQYHDSTDIISWGYNQKHEIEIPYKETVSFYPNQKLILVIYRTSSKQTSVTEMKIFDLYGNLTYQAKSPEGYTMVYVTDVLSNQIKVVCDAVIEENLDSYGRDRFHFLLNLDTGKWTKLGLAY
;
A
#
# COMPACT_ATOMS: atom_id res chain seq x y z
N MET A 1 -6.13 -11.38 17.34
CA MET A 1 -6.02 -10.38 18.43
C MET A 1 -7.24 -9.48 18.38
N ARG A 2 -7.78 -9.03 19.51
CA ARG A 2 -8.93 -8.09 19.51
C ARG A 2 -8.40 -6.67 19.69
N VAL A 3 -8.71 -5.79 18.74
CA VAL A 3 -8.42 -4.36 18.82
C VAL A 3 -9.71 -3.64 19.20
N ARG A 4 -9.60 -2.65 20.10
CA ARG A 4 -10.69 -1.73 20.45
C ARG A 4 -10.22 -0.33 20.18
N TYR A 5 -11.08 0.51 19.61
CA TYR A 5 -10.72 1.91 19.39
C TYR A 5 -11.89 2.85 19.65
N THR A 6 -11.55 4.09 19.98
CA THR A 6 -12.40 5.27 19.95
C THR A 6 -11.86 6.23 18.90
N ASP A 7 -12.47 7.40 18.76
CA ASP A 7 -11.93 8.51 17.97
C ASP A 7 -10.59 9.06 18.50
N LYS A 8 -10.16 8.67 19.70
CA LYS A 8 -8.98 9.22 20.41
C LYS A 8 -7.94 8.20 20.86
N SER A 9 -8.27 6.91 20.84
CA SER A 9 -7.35 5.87 21.31
C SER A 9 -7.58 4.53 20.61
N VAL A 10 -6.51 3.76 20.45
CA VAL A 10 -6.54 2.35 20.05
C VAL A 10 -5.90 1.51 21.16
N LYS A 11 -6.55 0.41 21.54
CA LYS A 11 -6.13 -0.48 22.62
C LYS A 11 -6.20 -1.94 22.22
N TRP A 12 -5.21 -2.71 22.63
CA TRP A 12 -5.22 -4.17 22.51
C TRP A 12 -4.42 -4.81 23.64
N GLU A 13 -4.56 -6.12 23.78
CA GLU A 13 -3.80 -6.92 24.74
C GLU A 13 -2.81 -7.81 24.00
N ASN A 14 -1.56 -7.81 24.47
CA ASN A 14 -0.51 -8.72 24.01
C ASN A 14 0.22 -9.30 25.22
N ASN A 15 0.26 -10.63 25.33
CA ASN A 15 0.93 -11.34 26.44
C ASN A 15 0.57 -10.83 27.85
N GLY A 16 -0.71 -10.51 28.09
CA GLY A 16 -1.20 -10.00 29.37
C GLY A 16 -0.89 -8.53 29.65
N LYS A 17 -0.24 -7.82 28.71
CA LYS A 17 0.00 -6.38 28.77
C LYS A 17 -1.01 -5.64 27.90
N THR A 18 -1.65 -4.62 28.46
CA THR A 18 -2.45 -3.67 27.69
C THR A 18 -1.54 -2.67 27.00
N ILE A 19 -1.73 -2.51 25.71
CA ILE A 19 -1.07 -1.49 24.89
C ILE A 19 -2.13 -0.50 24.46
N GLU A 20 -1.78 0.79 24.56
CA GLU A 20 -2.67 1.89 24.23
C GLU A 20 -1.90 2.96 23.46
N ILE A 21 -2.45 3.34 22.31
CA ILE A 21 -1.95 4.43 21.47
C ILE A 21 -3.00 5.54 21.48
N ASN A 22 -2.60 6.73 21.89
CA ASN A 22 -3.45 7.92 21.86
C ASN A 22 -3.24 8.66 20.54
N MET A 23 -4.32 8.84 19.78
CA MET A 23 -4.30 9.50 18.46
C MET A 23 -5.68 10.06 18.16
N GLU A 24 -5.75 11.31 17.72
CA GLU A 24 -7.02 11.98 17.42
C GLU A 24 -7.54 11.62 16.03
N ASN A 25 -8.87 11.63 15.88
CA ASN A 25 -9.60 11.39 14.65
C ASN A 25 -9.40 10.00 14.04
N ILE A 26 -9.34 8.96 14.88
CA ILE A 26 -9.31 7.58 14.40
C ILE A 26 -10.65 7.24 13.73
N ILE A 27 -10.57 6.80 12.47
CA ILE A 27 -11.72 6.33 11.69
C ILE A 27 -11.88 4.83 11.88
N PHE A 28 -10.77 4.10 11.82
CA PHE A 28 -10.75 2.66 12.05
C PHE A 28 -9.41 2.19 12.62
N ALA A 29 -9.45 1.05 13.33
CA ALA A 29 -8.27 0.30 13.69
C ALA A 29 -8.58 -1.20 13.74
N ASP A 30 -7.72 -2.03 13.16
CA ASP A 30 -7.88 -3.48 13.18
C ASP A 30 -6.52 -4.21 13.23
N PHE A 31 -6.54 -5.48 13.61
CA PHE A 31 -5.40 -6.37 13.53
C PHE A 31 -5.33 -7.01 12.14
N ASP A 32 -4.36 -6.58 11.35
CA ASP A 32 -4.02 -7.22 10.09
C ASP A 32 -3.24 -8.51 10.38
N LYS A 33 -3.93 -9.64 10.26
CA LYS A 33 -3.37 -10.97 10.52
C LYS A 33 -2.26 -11.33 9.55
N ASP A 34 -2.38 -10.92 8.30
CA ASP A 34 -1.41 -11.26 7.26
C ASP A 34 -0.12 -10.47 7.50
N LYS A 35 -0.22 -9.22 7.93
CA LYS A 35 0.94 -8.38 8.26
C LYS A 35 1.43 -8.52 9.70
N ASN A 36 0.67 -9.23 10.54
CA ASN A 36 0.89 -9.33 11.99
C ASN A 36 1.10 -7.95 12.66
N ALA A 37 0.23 -6.99 12.35
CA ALA A 37 0.34 -5.60 12.77
C ALA A 37 -1.02 -4.98 13.08
N ILE A 38 -1.05 -3.95 13.93
CA ILE A 38 -2.23 -3.10 14.12
C ILE A 38 -2.23 -2.04 13.03
N PHE A 39 -3.26 -2.04 12.19
CA PHE A 39 -3.45 -1.05 11.14
C PHE A 39 -4.46 0.00 11.60
N ILE A 40 -4.06 1.28 11.58
CA ILE A 40 -4.86 2.41 12.05
C ILE A 40 -4.99 3.41 10.91
N GLY A 41 -6.23 3.76 10.58
CA GLY A 41 -6.55 4.85 9.66
C GLY A 41 -7.17 6.01 10.41
N VAL A 42 -6.57 7.20 10.28
CA VAL A 42 -7.09 8.44 10.86
C VAL A 42 -7.36 9.47 9.77
N GLY A 43 -8.27 10.39 10.06
CA GLY A 43 -8.65 11.42 9.10
C GLY A 43 -9.91 12.15 9.54
N LYS A 44 -10.55 12.87 8.62
CA LYS A 44 -11.70 13.73 8.93
C LYS A 44 -12.89 13.36 8.06
N ASN A 45 -14.10 13.70 8.51
CA ASN A 45 -15.35 13.46 7.77
C ASN A 45 -15.50 12.00 7.31
N PHE A 46 -15.17 11.05 8.20
CA PHE A 46 -15.22 9.60 7.93
C PHE A 46 -14.30 9.10 6.81
N THR A 47 -13.36 9.93 6.35
CA THR A 47 -12.36 9.55 5.34
C THR A 47 -11.00 9.48 6.01
N ALA A 48 -10.38 8.30 5.99
CA ALA A 48 -9.01 8.13 6.44
C ALA A 48 -8.04 8.69 5.39
N SER A 49 -7.04 9.43 5.84
CA SER A 49 -6.00 10.04 5.00
C SER A 49 -4.59 9.77 5.52
N ASP A 50 -4.46 9.39 6.79
CA ASP A 50 -3.18 9.08 7.40
C ASP A 50 -3.24 7.68 7.98
N PHE A 51 -2.22 6.89 7.68
CA PHE A 51 -2.25 5.45 7.88
C PHE A 51 -1.01 5.01 8.63
N TYR A 52 -1.21 4.21 9.66
CA TYR A 52 -0.16 3.77 10.57
C TYR A 52 -0.24 2.27 10.78
N TYR A 53 0.92 1.63 10.79
CA TYR A 53 1.09 0.25 11.21
C TYR A 53 1.93 0.23 12.47
N TYR A 54 1.38 -0.37 13.52
CA TYR A 54 2.08 -0.65 14.76
C TYR A 54 2.35 -2.15 14.87
N SER A 55 3.51 -2.52 15.42
CA SER A 55 3.75 -3.88 15.86
C SER A 55 2.76 -4.26 16.96
N ILE A 56 2.63 -5.57 17.20
CA ILE A 56 1.85 -6.10 18.32
C ILE A 56 2.31 -5.61 19.70
N ASP A 57 3.53 -5.05 19.80
CA ASP A 57 4.11 -4.49 21.02
C ASP A 57 3.92 -2.97 21.15
N GLY A 58 3.25 -2.33 20.18
CA GLY A 58 2.96 -0.88 20.21
C GLY A 58 4.07 -0.02 19.62
N VAL A 59 4.98 -0.60 18.85
CA VAL A 59 6.04 0.15 18.15
C VAL A 59 5.53 0.55 16.77
N LEU A 60 5.60 1.83 16.42
CA LEU A 60 5.31 2.28 15.06
C LEU A 60 6.33 1.68 14.08
N ILE A 61 5.86 0.91 13.10
CA ILE A 61 6.72 0.22 12.12
C ILE A 61 6.62 0.79 10.72
N PHE A 62 5.50 1.40 10.35
CA PHE A 62 5.30 2.02 9.03
C PHE A 62 4.20 3.08 9.09
N GLN A 63 4.34 4.17 8.34
CA GLN A 63 3.28 5.15 8.16
C GLN A 63 3.36 5.84 6.80
N TYR A 64 2.21 6.29 6.31
CA TYR A 64 2.11 7.16 5.15
C TYR A 64 0.89 8.09 5.27
N HIS A 65 0.96 9.21 4.56
CA HIS A 65 -0.10 10.20 4.50
C HIS A 65 -0.54 10.35 3.05
N ASP A 66 -1.83 10.46 2.76
CA ASP A 66 -2.33 10.72 1.41
C ASP A 66 -2.23 12.19 1.04
N SER A 67 -2.16 13.08 2.04
CA SER A 67 -1.99 14.51 1.84
C SER A 67 -0.54 14.92 1.51
N THR A 68 0.41 14.00 1.70
CA THR A 68 1.83 14.25 1.43
C THR A 68 2.40 13.13 0.56
N ASP A 69 3.50 13.44 -0.12
CA ASP A 69 4.24 12.45 -0.89
C ASP A 69 5.23 11.65 -0.01
N ILE A 70 5.11 11.76 1.32
CA ILE A 70 6.06 11.21 2.30
C ILE A 70 5.61 9.85 2.82
N ILE A 71 6.54 8.91 2.83
CA ILE A 71 6.40 7.58 3.41
C ILE A 71 7.54 7.38 4.40
N SER A 72 7.26 6.88 5.59
CA SER A 72 8.28 6.68 6.62
C SER A 72 8.08 5.40 7.41
N TRP A 73 9.17 4.79 7.84
CA TRP A 73 9.12 3.51 8.55
C TRP A 73 10.35 3.30 9.42
N GLY A 74 10.26 2.35 10.35
CA GLY A 74 11.33 2.01 11.27
C GLY A 74 11.82 0.58 11.04
N TYR A 75 13.06 0.44 10.56
CA TYR A 75 13.71 -0.86 10.45
C TYR A 75 15.23 -0.69 10.58
N ASN A 76 15.79 -1.13 11.71
CA ASN A 76 17.13 -0.78 12.25
C ASN A 76 17.36 0.72 12.51
N GLN A 77 16.87 1.60 11.65
CA GLN A 77 16.87 3.06 11.78
C GLN A 77 15.56 3.63 11.24
N LYS A 78 15.35 4.94 11.42
CA LYS A 78 14.25 5.66 10.75
C LYS A 78 14.61 5.80 9.26
N HIS A 79 13.66 5.46 8.40
CA HIS A 79 13.71 5.70 6.96
C HIS A 79 12.57 6.61 6.56
N GLU A 80 12.81 7.44 5.55
CA GLU A 80 11.84 8.38 5.00
C GLU A 80 12.15 8.60 3.52
N ILE A 81 11.13 8.56 2.68
CA ILE A 81 11.24 8.84 1.25
C ILE A 81 10.09 9.74 0.82
N GLU A 82 10.35 10.57 -0.18
CA GLU A 82 9.36 11.37 -0.87
C GLU A 82 9.18 10.81 -2.29
N ILE A 83 7.94 10.49 -2.66
CA ILE A 83 7.58 10.01 -4.00
C ILE A 83 6.49 10.92 -4.54
N PRO A 84 6.84 11.90 -5.39
CA PRO A 84 5.87 12.83 -5.96
C PRO A 84 4.71 12.11 -6.65
N TYR A 85 3.49 12.60 -6.41
CA TYR A 85 2.25 12.09 -7.00
C TYR A 85 1.98 10.63 -6.60
N LYS A 86 2.26 10.29 -5.33
CA LYS A 86 1.95 9.00 -4.72
C LYS A 86 0.44 8.72 -4.79
N GLU A 87 0.07 7.56 -5.31
CA GLU A 87 -1.34 7.14 -5.40
C GLU A 87 -1.66 6.01 -4.41
N THR A 88 -0.83 4.97 -4.36
CA THR A 88 -1.07 3.83 -3.47
C THR A 88 0.23 3.36 -2.84
N VAL A 89 0.16 3.07 -1.55
CA VAL A 89 1.26 2.52 -0.75
C VAL A 89 0.83 1.17 -0.22
N SER A 90 1.66 0.17 -0.39
CA SER A 90 1.40 -1.17 0.13
C SER A 90 2.61 -1.66 0.92
N PHE A 91 2.36 -2.04 2.17
CA PHE A 91 3.38 -2.51 3.10
C PHE A 91 3.25 -4.02 3.30
N TYR A 92 4.29 -4.77 2.93
CA TYR A 92 4.34 -6.23 3.00
C TYR A 92 5.49 -6.66 3.93
N PRO A 93 5.32 -6.57 5.26
CA PRO A 93 6.40 -6.81 6.22
C PRO A 93 6.95 -8.24 6.17
N ASN A 94 6.13 -9.25 5.89
CA ASN A 94 6.58 -10.64 5.79
C ASN A 94 7.51 -10.86 4.59
N GLN A 95 7.19 -10.23 3.46
CA GLN A 95 8.03 -10.21 2.26
C GLN A 95 9.17 -9.18 2.38
N LYS A 96 9.16 -8.34 3.42
CA LYS A 96 10.11 -7.25 3.66
C LYS A 96 10.14 -6.21 2.53
N LEU A 97 8.96 -5.88 2.01
CA LEU A 97 8.82 -4.96 0.87
C LEU A 97 7.84 -3.82 1.18
N ILE A 98 8.14 -2.66 0.59
CA ILE A 98 7.23 -1.52 0.47
C ILE A 98 7.06 -1.23 -1.01
N LEU A 99 5.83 -1.22 -1.49
CA LEU A 99 5.49 -0.98 -2.89
C LEU A 99 4.74 0.35 -2.97
N VAL A 100 5.15 1.20 -3.89
CA VAL A 100 4.57 2.52 -4.07
C VAL A 100 4.22 2.73 -5.53
N ILE A 101 2.93 2.84 -5.81
CA ILE A 101 2.39 3.22 -7.12
C ILE A 101 2.22 4.74 -7.13
N TYR A 102 2.75 5.40 -8.16
CA TYR A 102 2.75 6.85 -8.31
C TYR A 102 2.52 7.26 -9.75
N ARG A 103 1.96 8.44 -9.96
CA ARG A 103 1.76 9.01 -11.30
C ARG A 103 3.06 9.56 -11.87
N THR A 104 3.22 9.40 -13.19
CA THR A 104 4.40 9.94 -13.90
C THR A 104 4.37 11.45 -14.09
N SER A 105 3.24 12.11 -13.81
CA SER A 105 3.10 13.56 -13.82
C SER A 105 2.02 14.04 -12.84
N SER A 106 1.93 15.35 -12.65
CA SER A 106 0.88 15.97 -11.82
C SER A 106 -0.54 15.84 -12.39
N LYS A 107 -0.72 15.40 -13.65
CA LYS A 107 -2.05 15.22 -14.25
C LYS A 107 -2.73 13.96 -13.70
N GLN A 108 -3.99 14.06 -13.28
CA GLN A 108 -4.71 12.92 -12.69
C GLN A 108 -4.86 11.74 -13.65
N THR A 109 -4.83 12.01 -14.97
CA THR A 109 -4.97 11.01 -16.03
C THR A 109 -3.64 10.40 -16.48
N SER A 110 -2.50 10.76 -15.88
CA SER A 110 -1.23 10.17 -16.31
C SER A 110 -1.11 8.74 -15.83
N VAL A 111 -0.53 7.89 -16.69
CA VAL A 111 -0.16 6.53 -16.31
C VAL A 111 0.73 6.51 -15.07
N THR A 112 0.60 5.44 -14.31
CA THR A 112 1.38 5.20 -13.10
C THR A 112 2.60 4.32 -13.36
N GLU A 113 3.57 4.42 -12.46
CA GLU A 113 4.70 3.51 -12.31
C GLU A 113 4.72 2.99 -10.87
N MET A 114 5.55 1.99 -10.61
CA MET A 114 5.72 1.41 -9.28
C MET A 114 7.19 1.36 -8.89
N LYS A 115 7.51 1.80 -7.68
CA LYS A 115 8.81 1.58 -7.02
C LYS A 115 8.65 0.55 -5.91
N ILE A 116 9.64 -0.31 -5.77
CA ILE A 116 9.67 -1.37 -4.76
C ILE A 116 10.91 -1.19 -3.90
N PHE A 117 10.72 -0.99 -2.61
CA PHE A 117 11.79 -0.81 -1.64
C PHE A 117 11.87 -2.01 -0.72
N ASP A 118 13.08 -2.38 -0.32
CA ASP A 118 13.26 -3.22 0.86
C ASP A 118 13.04 -2.42 2.15
N LEU A 119 13.00 -3.10 3.30
CA LEU A 119 12.87 -2.41 4.59
C LEU A 119 14.12 -1.60 4.99
N TYR A 120 15.24 -1.74 4.29
CA TYR A 120 16.46 -0.96 4.54
C TYR A 120 16.47 0.38 3.78
N GLY A 121 15.45 0.68 2.97
CA GLY A 121 15.38 1.92 2.18
C GLY A 121 15.98 1.80 0.79
N ASN A 122 16.43 0.62 0.38
CA ASN A 122 16.99 0.44 -0.95
C ASN A 122 15.88 0.23 -1.97
N LEU A 123 15.94 0.95 -3.08
CA LEU A 123 15.12 0.66 -4.26
C LEU A 123 15.61 -0.67 -4.86
N THR A 124 14.76 -1.69 -4.82
CA THR A 124 15.06 -3.03 -5.34
C THR A 124 14.58 -3.22 -6.77
N TYR A 125 13.50 -2.53 -7.15
CA TYR A 125 12.92 -2.64 -8.49
C TYR A 125 12.06 -1.42 -8.84
N GLN A 126 11.94 -1.13 -10.13
CA GLN A 126 11.01 -0.14 -10.67
C GLN A 126 10.31 -0.70 -11.90
N ALA A 127 8.98 -0.57 -11.96
CA ALA A 127 8.16 -1.08 -13.03
C ALA A 127 7.32 0.02 -13.67
N LYS A 128 7.23 0.01 -15.01
CA LYS A 128 6.21 0.76 -15.74
C LYS A 128 4.90 -0.02 -15.79
N SER A 129 3.78 0.69 -15.87
CA SER A 129 2.49 0.04 -16.14
C SER A 129 2.54 -0.77 -17.45
N PRO A 130 1.73 -1.84 -17.58
CA PRO A 130 1.56 -2.53 -18.84
C PRO A 130 1.14 -1.57 -19.96
N GLU A 131 1.52 -1.85 -21.20
CA GLU A 131 1.19 -0.99 -22.34
C GLU A 131 -0.33 -0.80 -22.50
N GLY A 132 -0.78 0.46 -22.56
CA GLY A 132 -2.19 0.81 -22.64
C GLY A 132 -2.99 0.56 -21.35
N TYR A 133 -2.32 0.40 -20.21
CA TYR A 133 -2.90 0.29 -18.88
C TYR A 133 -2.23 1.25 -17.88
N THR A 134 -2.89 1.49 -16.74
CA THR A 134 -2.33 2.16 -15.57
C THR A 134 -2.52 1.31 -14.32
N MET A 135 -1.48 1.14 -13.50
CA MET A 135 -1.59 0.44 -12.21
C MET A 135 -2.45 1.23 -11.22
N VAL A 136 -3.29 0.52 -10.48
CA VAL A 136 -4.19 1.09 -9.45
C VAL A 136 -3.70 0.68 -8.06
N TYR A 137 -3.70 -0.61 -7.74
CA TYR A 137 -3.25 -1.12 -6.44
C TYR A 137 -2.68 -2.54 -6.53
N VAL A 138 -1.81 -2.88 -5.58
CA VAL A 138 -1.25 -4.22 -5.43
C VAL A 138 -2.24 -5.09 -4.66
N THR A 139 -2.42 -6.32 -5.11
CA THR A 139 -3.30 -7.31 -4.45
C THR A 139 -2.53 -8.41 -3.76
N ASP A 140 -1.37 -8.80 -4.31
CA ASP A 140 -0.58 -9.89 -3.76
C ASP A 140 0.90 -9.75 -4.16
N VAL A 141 1.77 -10.27 -3.29
CA VAL A 141 3.23 -10.32 -3.48
C VAL A 141 3.70 -11.75 -3.25
N LEU A 142 4.05 -12.39 -4.36
CA LEU A 142 4.64 -13.73 -4.44
C LEU A 142 6.16 -13.61 -4.56
N SER A 143 6.88 -14.73 -4.38
CA SER A 143 8.35 -14.75 -4.31
C SER A 143 9.08 -13.97 -5.42
N ASN A 144 8.66 -14.11 -6.69
CA ASN A 144 9.22 -13.39 -7.83
C ASN A 144 8.15 -12.70 -8.69
N GLN A 145 6.93 -12.55 -8.15
CA GLN A 145 5.80 -12.02 -8.89
C GLN A 145 4.94 -11.08 -8.05
N ILE A 146 4.38 -10.05 -8.68
CA ILE A 146 3.48 -9.12 -8.03
C ILE A 146 2.18 -9.08 -8.81
N LYS A 147 1.07 -9.30 -8.10
CA LYS A 147 -0.26 -9.22 -8.69
C LYS A 147 -0.84 -7.83 -8.47
N VAL A 148 -1.07 -7.12 -9.56
CA VAL A 148 -1.50 -5.71 -9.56
C VAL A 148 -2.81 -5.57 -10.31
N VAL A 149 -3.73 -4.75 -9.81
CA VAL A 149 -4.91 -4.32 -10.55
C VAL A 149 -4.55 -3.12 -11.40
N CYS A 150 -4.88 -3.20 -12.69
CA CYS A 150 -4.65 -2.13 -13.66
C CYS A 150 -5.93 -1.79 -14.41
N ASP A 151 -6.12 -0.51 -14.71
CA ASP A 151 -7.23 0.00 -15.52
C ASP A 151 -6.72 0.30 -16.94
N ALA A 152 -7.51 -0.04 -17.97
CA ALA A 152 -7.20 0.29 -19.35
C ALA A 152 -7.25 1.82 -19.57
N VAL A 153 -6.29 2.35 -20.33
CA VAL A 153 -6.25 3.78 -20.68
C VAL A 153 -6.48 4.05 -22.17
N ILE A 154 -6.73 2.99 -22.95
CA ILE A 154 -7.08 3.04 -24.37
C ILE A 154 -8.27 2.12 -24.64
N GLU A 155 -9.08 2.45 -25.64
CA GLU A 155 -10.36 1.77 -25.94
C GLU A 155 -10.12 0.32 -26.39
N GLU A 156 -9.03 0.05 -27.10
CA GLU A 156 -8.66 -1.28 -27.61
C GLU A 156 -8.38 -2.29 -26.49
N ASN A 157 -8.11 -1.80 -25.28
CA ASN A 157 -7.77 -2.61 -24.12
C ASN A 157 -8.96 -2.92 -23.20
N LEU A 158 -10.13 -2.34 -23.50
CA LEU A 158 -11.41 -2.70 -22.91
C LEU A 158 -11.82 -4.10 -23.37
N ASP A 159 -12.62 -4.80 -22.57
CA ASP A 159 -13.26 -6.02 -23.07
C ASP A 159 -14.51 -5.73 -23.89
N SER A 160 -15.13 -6.79 -24.43
CA SER A 160 -16.32 -6.71 -25.27
C SER A 160 -17.54 -6.07 -24.60
N TYR A 161 -17.52 -5.85 -23.29
CA TYR A 161 -18.58 -5.22 -22.51
C TYR A 161 -18.17 -3.82 -22.02
N GLY A 162 -17.03 -3.29 -22.48
CA GLY A 162 -16.52 -1.99 -22.08
C GLY A 162 -15.88 -1.97 -20.70
N ARG A 163 -15.53 -3.12 -20.12
CA ARG A 163 -14.86 -3.18 -18.81
C ARG A 163 -13.37 -2.94 -18.97
N ASP A 164 -12.80 -2.16 -18.07
CA ASP A 164 -11.44 -1.63 -18.13
C ASP A 164 -10.48 -2.19 -17.07
N ARG A 165 -11.01 -2.78 -15.99
CA ARG A 165 -10.23 -3.19 -14.83
C ARG A 165 -9.83 -4.68 -14.83
N PHE A 166 -8.53 -4.95 -14.81
CA PHE A 166 -7.99 -6.31 -14.87
C PHE A 166 -6.87 -6.55 -13.85
N HIS A 167 -6.71 -7.80 -13.44
CA HIS A 167 -5.50 -8.26 -12.78
C HIS A 167 -4.37 -8.48 -13.79
N PHE A 168 -3.17 -8.10 -13.38
CA PHE A 168 -1.92 -8.37 -14.07
C PHE A 168 -0.93 -9.01 -13.10
N LEU A 169 -0.04 -9.84 -13.64
CA LEU A 169 1.08 -10.43 -12.92
C LEU A 169 2.39 -9.88 -13.50
N LEU A 170 3.15 -9.15 -12.69
CA LEU A 170 4.51 -8.73 -13.01
C LEU A 170 5.48 -9.83 -12.59
N ASN A 171 6.29 -10.33 -13.51
CA ASN A 171 7.43 -11.17 -13.17
C ASN A 171 8.67 -10.29 -12.94
N LEU A 172 9.24 -10.33 -11.72
CA LEU A 172 10.35 -9.46 -11.31
C LEU A 172 11.68 -9.83 -11.99
N ASP A 173 11.87 -11.09 -12.37
CA ASP A 173 13.10 -11.57 -13.00
C ASP A 173 13.23 -11.07 -14.45
N THR A 174 12.09 -10.94 -15.14
CA THR A 174 12.03 -10.63 -16.58
C THR A 174 11.44 -9.25 -16.89
N GLY A 175 10.76 -8.63 -15.93
CA GLY A 175 9.96 -7.42 -16.12
C GLY A 175 8.73 -7.58 -17.00
N LYS A 176 8.34 -8.82 -17.32
CA LYS A 176 7.19 -9.09 -18.18
C LYS A 176 5.89 -9.05 -17.40
N TRP A 177 4.89 -8.39 -18.00
CA TRP A 177 3.52 -8.38 -17.54
C TRP A 177 2.71 -9.50 -18.22
N THR A 178 1.89 -10.19 -17.43
CA THR A 178 0.90 -11.15 -17.92
C THR A 178 -0.49 -10.68 -17.51
N LYS A 179 -1.36 -10.37 -18.48
CA LYS A 179 -2.78 -10.08 -18.23
C LYS A 179 -3.46 -11.34 -17.74
N LEU A 180 -4.21 -11.24 -16.65
CA LEU A 180 -5.01 -12.32 -16.09
C LEU A 180 -6.49 -12.08 -16.45
N GLY A 181 -7.38 -12.12 -15.47
CA GLY A 181 -8.82 -11.85 -15.63
C GLY A 181 -9.22 -10.46 -15.14
N LEU A 182 -10.53 -10.20 -15.16
CA LEU A 182 -11.14 -9.00 -14.59
C LEU A 182 -10.85 -8.91 -13.08
N ALA A 183 -10.73 -7.68 -12.59
CA ALA A 183 -10.63 -7.39 -11.17
C ALA A 183 -11.91 -6.70 -10.68
N TYR A 184 -12.59 -7.35 -9.72
CA TYR A 184 -13.85 -6.92 -9.12
C TYR A 184 -13.69 -6.71 -7.63
#